data_AF-A0A2D6D610-F1
#
_entry.id   AF-A0A2D6D610-F1
#
_cell.length_a   1.000
_cell.length_b   1.000
_cell.length_c   1.000
_cell.angle_alpha   90.00
_cell.angle_beta   90.00
_cell.angle_gamma   90.00
#
_symmetry.space_group_name_H-M   'P 1'
#
loop_
_entity.id
_entity.type
_entity.pdbx_description
1 polymer ?
#
loop_
_entity_poly.entity_id
_entity_poly.type
_entity_poly.pdbx_seq_one_letter_code
_entity_poly.pdbx_strand_id
1 'polypeptide(L)'
;MIKNLKVGLGLGVGFWAIMFIGVSAIMVMPISDLIQKIAEIILAGIAAFILAKLYFKKNPGDIKAGLILGVVWFIVSGILDLLVTIQYVKAGGSYVDGLITFYSSWNLWVGFLLMFVGTALAAQTTHGGDLMELPGKDHMQKQTQATQKSPAQPANPPTPPTPPVPPAQGGQKM
;
A
#
# COMPACT_ATOMS: atom_id res chain seq x y z
N MET A 1 -3.36 -6.72 -6.15
CA MET A 1 -2.04 -7.35 -6.48
C MET A 1 -0.93 -6.53 -5.86
N ILE A 2 0.03 -7.14 -5.15
CA ILE A 2 1.16 -6.42 -4.51
C ILE A 2 2.09 -5.90 -5.62
N LYS A 3 2.15 -4.57 -5.79
CA LYS A 3 2.94 -3.93 -6.86
C LYS A 3 4.45 -3.94 -6.58
N ASN A 4 4.85 -3.92 -5.30
CA ASN A 4 6.26 -3.80 -4.90
C ASN A 4 6.63 -4.84 -3.82
N LEU A 5 6.76 -6.10 -4.25
CA LEU A 5 7.04 -7.23 -3.34
C LEU A 5 8.32 -7.04 -2.52
N LYS A 6 9.39 -6.46 -3.10
CA LYS A 6 10.64 -6.17 -2.39
C LYS A 6 10.45 -5.27 -1.17
N VAL A 7 9.64 -4.22 -1.33
CA VAL A 7 9.31 -3.30 -0.23
C VAL A 7 8.40 -3.99 0.77
N GLY A 8 7.44 -4.80 0.30
CA GLY A 8 6.59 -5.62 1.16
C GLY A 8 7.41 -6.58 2.04
N LEU A 9 8.39 -7.28 1.46
CA LEU A 9 9.30 -8.17 2.17
C LEU A 9 10.17 -7.41 3.18
N GLY A 10 10.78 -6.29 2.76
CA GLY A 10 11.60 -5.46 3.64
C GLY A 10 10.83 -4.93 4.85
N LEU A 11 9.57 -4.53 4.66
CA LEU A 11 8.69 -4.15 5.78
C LEU A 11 8.24 -5.34 6.62
N GLY A 12 8.16 -6.54 6.06
CA GLY A 12 7.93 -7.77 6.83
C GLY A 12 9.10 -8.08 7.76
N VAL A 13 10.34 -7.93 7.28
CA VAL A 13 11.54 -8.03 8.13
C VAL A 13 11.54 -6.93 9.20
N GLY A 14 11.17 -5.70 8.81
CA GLY A 14 11.04 -4.58 9.74
C GLY A 14 9.97 -4.83 10.83
N PHE A 15 8.82 -5.39 10.45
CA PHE A 15 7.77 -5.79 11.39
C PHE A 15 8.31 -6.83 12.38
N TRP A 16 8.95 -7.89 11.88
CA TRP A 16 9.56 -8.89 12.72
C TRP A 16 10.58 -8.28 13.69
N ALA A 17 11.47 -7.40 13.23
CA ALA A 17 12.47 -6.75 14.09
C ALA A 17 11.84 -5.88 15.18
N ILE A 18 10.78 -5.13 14.86
CA ILE A 18 10.01 -4.35 15.85
C ILE A 18 9.36 -5.27 16.87
N MET A 19 8.77 -6.38 16.43
CA MET A 19 8.16 -7.36 17.33
C MET A 19 9.21 -8.02 18.22
N PHE A 20 10.33 -8.46 17.65
CA PHE A 20 11.41 -9.11 18.40
C PHE A 20 11.95 -8.19 19.50
N ILE A 21 12.28 -6.94 19.17
CA ILE A 21 12.81 -5.95 20.13
C ILE A 21 11.72 -5.54 21.13
N GLY A 22 10.51 -5.23 20.66
CA GLY A 22 9.44 -4.73 21.51
C GLY A 22 8.92 -5.78 22.50
N VAL A 23 8.75 -7.03 22.06
CA VAL A 23 8.38 -8.14 22.95
C VAL A 23 9.51 -8.41 23.95
N SER A 24 10.77 -8.38 23.53
CA SER A 24 11.91 -8.53 24.45
C SER A 24 11.93 -7.44 25.52
N ALA A 25 11.62 -6.19 25.15
CA ALA A 25 11.51 -5.09 26.10
C ALA A 25 10.33 -5.27 27.07
N ILE A 26 9.19 -5.81 26.61
CA ILE A 26 8.04 -6.09 27.47
C ILE A 26 8.36 -7.21 28.47
N MET A 27 9.06 -8.26 28.04
CA MET A 27 9.45 -9.39 28.87
C MET A 27 10.36 -9.02 30.06
N VAL A 28 11.12 -7.93 29.97
CA VAL A 28 12.00 -7.48 31.06
C VAL A 28 11.32 -6.48 32.01
N MET A 29 10.10 -6.04 31.70
CA MET A 29 9.36 -5.13 32.58
C MET A 29 8.76 -5.88 33.78
N PRO A 30 8.80 -5.32 34.99
CA PRO A 30 8.20 -5.93 36.18
C PRO A 30 6.68 -5.68 36.21
N ILE A 31 5.97 -6.22 35.22
CA ILE A 31 4.52 -6.12 35.07
C ILE A 31 3.86 -7.49 35.24
N SER A 32 2.54 -7.52 35.46
CA SER A 32 1.81 -8.79 35.54
C SER A 32 1.76 -9.48 34.19
N ASP A 33 1.73 -10.82 34.20
CA ASP A 33 1.64 -11.67 33.01
C ASP A 33 0.46 -11.26 32.10
N LEU A 34 -0.70 -10.94 32.69
CA LEU A 34 -1.85 -10.47 31.92
C LEU A 34 -1.56 -9.16 31.17
N ILE A 35 -0.93 -8.18 31.83
CA ILE A 35 -0.62 -6.88 31.21
C ILE A 35 0.44 -7.06 30.13
N GLN A 36 1.44 -7.90 30.37
CA GLN A 36 2.44 -8.27 29.37
C GLN A 36 1.78 -8.82 28.11
N LYS A 37 0.89 -9.81 28.24
CA LYS A 37 0.21 -10.43 27.10
C LYS A 37 -0.63 -9.42 26.31
N ILE A 38 -1.36 -8.55 27.02
CA ILE A 38 -2.12 -7.47 26.39
C ILE A 38 -1.20 -6.52 25.63
N ALA A 39 -0.05 -6.14 26.22
CA ALA A 39 0.91 -5.24 25.59
C ALA A 39 1.53 -5.85 24.32
N GLU A 40 1.89 -7.14 24.35
CA GLU A 40 2.43 -7.86 23.18
C GLU A 40 1.42 -7.90 22.02
N ILE A 41 0.15 -8.18 22.34
CA ILE A 41 -0.96 -8.23 21.39
C ILE A 41 -1.22 -6.86 20.76
N ILE A 42 -1.27 -5.80 21.58
CA ILE A 42 -1.47 -4.42 21.13
C ILE A 42 -0.29 -3.97 20.26
N LEU A 43 0.95 -4.29 20.67
CA LEU A 43 2.15 -3.99 19.91
C LEU A 43 2.09 -4.59 18.50
N ALA A 44 1.70 -5.87 18.37
CA ALA A 44 1.54 -6.53 17.08
C ALA A 44 0.57 -5.81 16.16
N GLY A 45 -0.62 -5.47 16.66
CA GLY A 45 -1.63 -4.75 15.89
C GLY A 45 -1.17 -3.35 15.45
N ILE A 46 -0.58 -2.58 16.37
CA ILE A 46 -0.10 -1.22 16.10
C ILE A 46 1.05 -1.24 15.10
N ALA A 47 2.07 -2.08 15.32
CA ALA A 47 3.21 -2.18 14.43
C ALA A 47 2.78 -2.61 13.02
N ALA A 48 1.88 -3.59 12.93
CA ALA A 48 1.35 -4.05 11.65
C ALA A 48 0.60 -2.93 10.91
N PHE A 49 -0.30 -2.23 11.60
CA PHE A 49 -1.08 -1.14 11.03
C PHE A 49 -0.18 0.01 10.53
N ILE A 50 0.78 0.46 11.35
CA ILE A 50 1.68 1.57 11.00
C ILE A 50 2.53 1.21 9.77
N LEU A 51 3.19 0.06 9.79
CA LEU A 51 4.05 -0.36 8.68
C LEU A 51 3.23 -0.60 7.40
N ALA A 52 2.04 -1.17 7.53
CA ALA A 52 1.18 -1.42 6.37
C ALA A 52 0.67 -0.10 5.80
N LYS A 53 0.34 0.88 6.64
CA LYS A 53 0.00 2.23 6.20
C LYS A 53 1.15 2.87 5.43
N LEU A 54 2.41 2.72 5.89
CA LEU A 54 3.58 3.20 5.14
C LEU A 54 3.72 2.53 3.77
N TYR A 55 3.44 1.22 3.69
CA TYR A 55 3.42 0.48 2.44
C TYR A 55 2.32 0.99 1.48
N PHE A 56 1.08 1.05 1.96
CA PHE A 56 -0.10 1.41 1.19
C PHE A 56 -0.13 2.90 0.80
N LYS A 57 0.56 3.78 1.53
CA LYS A 57 0.78 5.19 1.12
C LYS A 57 1.50 5.30 -0.23
N LYS A 58 2.38 4.36 -0.55
CA LYS A 58 3.09 4.31 -1.85
C LYS A 58 2.45 3.35 -2.84
N ASN A 59 1.70 2.37 -2.34
CA ASN A 59 1.12 1.29 -3.12
C ASN A 59 -0.34 1.09 -2.72
N PRO A 60 -1.25 2.00 -3.08
CA PRO A 60 -2.64 1.90 -2.69
C PRO A 60 -3.23 0.57 -3.11
N GLY A 61 -4.05 0.00 -2.23
CA GLY A 61 -4.62 -1.32 -2.38
C GLY A 61 -5.95 -1.46 -1.65
N ASP A 62 -6.64 -2.55 -1.93
CA ASP A 62 -7.89 -2.94 -1.30
C ASP A 62 -7.63 -3.87 -0.09
N ILE A 63 -8.70 -4.24 0.63
CA ILE A 63 -8.63 -5.20 1.74
C ILE A 63 -7.92 -6.49 1.33
N LYS A 64 -8.16 -6.98 0.10
CA LYS A 64 -7.48 -8.18 -0.42
C LYS A 64 -5.97 -7.97 -0.51
N ALA A 65 -5.50 -6.83 -1.03
CA ALA A 65 -4.08 -6.50 -1.03
C ALA A 65 -3.49 -6.41 0.41
N GLY A 66 -4.26 -5.88 1.36
CA GLY A 66 -3.93 -5.88 2.80
C GLY A 66 -3.72 -7.27 3.37
N LEU A 67 -4.63 -8.20 3.07
CA LEU A 67 -4.53 -9.59 3.51
C LEU A 67 -3.33 -10.31 2.86
N ILE A 68 -3.11 -10.14 1.56
CA ILE A 68 -1.94 -10.73 0.88
C ILE A 68 -0.64 -10.20 1.49
N LEU A 69 -0.56 -8.90 1.81
CA LEU A 69 0.60 -8.33 2.50
C LEU A 69 0.79 -8.97 3.88
N GLY A 70 -0.30 -9.16 4.63
CA GLY A 70 -0.28 -9.89 5.90
C GLY A 70 0.25 -11.32 5.76
N VAL A 71 -0.12 -12.04 4.70
CA VAL A 71 0.39 -13.40 4.43
C VAL A 71 1.89 -13.37 4.15
N VAL A 72 2.35 -12.40 3.35
CA VAL A 72 3.78 -12.23 3.08
C VAL A 72 4.54 -11.97 4.39
N TRP A 73 4.02 -11.12 5.26
CA TRP A 73 4.65 -10.82 6.55
C TRP A 73 4.61 -11.98 7.51
N PHE A 74 3.52 -12.75 7.53
CA PHE A 74 3.42 -13.99 8.29
C PHE A 74 4.52 -14.98 7.89
N ILE A 75 4.71 -15.21 6.59
CA ILE A 75 5.74 -16.12 6.08
C ILE A 75 7.14 -15.61 6.44
N VAL A 76 7.43 -14.33 6.20
CA VAL A 76 8.74 -13.73 6.52
C VAL A 76 9.03 -13.82 8.02
N SER A 77 8.06 -13.45 8.86
CA SER A 77 8.22 -13.50 10.32
C SER A 77 8.38 -14.92 10.81
N GLY A 78 7.61 -15.88 10.28
CA GLY A 78 7.75 -17.29 10.62
C GLY A 78 9.12 -17.86 10.25
N ILE A 79 9.67 -17.51 9.08
CA ILE A 79 11.03 -17.91 8.71
C ILE A 79 12.05 -17.31 9.68
N LEU A 80 11.93 -16.02 10.01
CA LEU A 80 12.85 -15.36 10.93
C LEU A 80 12.71 -15.90 12.36
N ASP A 81 11.52 -16.28 12.79
CA ASP A 81 11.30 -16.90 14.09
C ASP A 81 11.98 -18.26 14.19
N LEU A 82 11.82 -19.11 13.18
CA LEU A 82 12.49 -20.41 13.12
C LEU A 82 14.01 -20.26 13.14
N LEU A 83 14.56 -19.29 12.39
CA LEU A 83 15.99 -19.09 12.28
C LEU A 83 16.61 -18.42 13.52
N VAL A 84 15.90 -17.47 14.13
CA VAL A 84 16.43 -16.59 15.17
C VAL A 84 15.69 -16.79 16.49
N THR A 85 14.40 -16.46 16.56
CA THR A 85 13.61 -16.45 17.81
C THR A 85 13.66 -17.78 18.55
N ILE A 86 13.45 -18.90 17.86
CA ILE A 86 13.47 -20.24 18.47
C ILE A 86 14.83 -20.56 19.12
N GLN A 87 15.93 -20.08 18.55
CA GLN A 87 17.26 -20.33 19.10
C GLN A 87 17.47 -19.66 20.46
N TYR A 88 16.74 -18.58 20.74
CA TYR A 88 16.71 -17.91 22.04
C TYR A 88 15.69 -18.53 23.00
N VAL A 89 14.51 -18.92 22.50
CA VAL A 89 13.43 -19.47 23.32
C VAL A 89 13.75 -20.86 23.88
N LYS A 90 14.56 -21.67 23.18
CA LYS A 90 14.86 -23.04 23.63
C LYS A 90 15.60 -23.13 24.99
N ALA A 91 16.15 -22.03 25.51
CA ALA A 91 16.72 -21.92 26.87
C ALA A 91 17.62 -23.10 27.33
N GLY A 92 18.37 -23.71 26.41
CA GLY A 92 19.26 -24.85 26.68
C GLY A 92 18.68 -26.25 26.41
N GLY A 93 17.40 -26.35 26.07
CA GLY A 93 16.74 -27.57 25.58
C GLY A 93 16.97 -27.83 24.09
N SER A 94 16.25 -28.81 23.55
CA SER A 94 16.32 -29.12 22.11
C SER A 94 15.61 -28.04 21.29
N TYR A 95 15.96 -27.94 20.00
CA TYR A 95 15.27 -27.03 19.08
C TYR A 95 13.77 -27.32 19.01
N VAL A 96 13.38 -28.60 19.09
CA VAL A 96 11.97 -29.04 19.05
C VAL A 96 11.20 -28.54 20.27
N ASP A 97 11.81 -28.55 21.46
CA ASP A 97 11.18 -28.02 22.67
C ASP A 97 10.89 -26.52 22.52
N GLY A 98 11.85 -25.76 21.97
CA GLY A 98 11.68 -24.36 21.65
C GLY A 98 10.51 -24.10 20.68
N LEU A 99 10.34 -24.94 19.64
CA LEU A 99 9.20 -24.83 18.72
C LEU A 99 7.87 -25.05 19.43
N ILE A 100 7.78 -26.10 20.24
CA ILE A 100 6.56 -26.46 20.96
C ILE A 100 6.20 -25.33 21.91
N THR A 101 7.15 -24.84 22.70
CA THR A 101 6.92 -23.73 23.63
C THR A 101 6.48 -22.45 22.91
N PHE A 102 7.15 -22.08 21.82
CA PHE A 102 6.84 -20.85 21.09
C PHE A 102 5.47 -20.91 20.41
N TYR A 103 5.20 -21.95 19.61
CA TYR A 103 3.97 -22.06 18.83
C TYR A 103 2.75 -22.55 19.62
N SER A 104 2.93 -23.08 20.84
CA SER A 104 1.81 -23.35 21.76
C SER A 104 1.26 -22.10 22.44
N SER A 105 1.97 -20.97 22.36
CA SER A 105 1.51 -19.71 22.95
C SER A 105 0.28 -19.18 22.21
N TRP A 106 -0.86 -19.13 22.89
CA TRP A 106 -2.10 -18.59 22.33
C TRP A 106 -1.97 -17.12 21.89
N ASN A 107 -1.19 -16.32 22.63
CA ASN A 107 -1.02 -14.89 22.33
C ASN A 107 -0.32 -14.66 21.00
N LEU A 108 0.57 -15.57 20.58
CA LEU A 108 1.24 -15.52 19.29
C LEU A 108 0.20 -15.54 18.16
N TRP A 109 -0.76 -16.47 18.23
CA TRP A 109 -1.82 -16.62 17.23
C TRP A 109 -2.76 -15.42 17.21
N VAL A 110 -3.11 -14.88 18.37
CA VAL A 110 -3.90 -13.65 18.47
C VAL A 110 -3.15 -12.46 17.88
N GLY A 111 -1.83 -12.36 18.12
CA GLY A 111 -0.95 -11.36 17.52
C GLY A 111 -0.92 -11.45 16.00
N PHE A 112 -0.82 -12.66 15.43
CA PHE A 112 -0.91 -12.85 13.98
C PHE A 112 -2.27 -12.46 13.41
N LEU A 113 -3.38 -12.80 14.09
CA LEU A 113 -4.71 -12.39 13.67
C LEU A 113 -4.82 -10.85 13.64
N LEU A 114 -4.31 -10.17 14.67
CA LEU A 114 -4.28 -8.70 14.73
C LEU A 114 -3.36 -8.09 13.69
N MET A 115 -2.28 -8.76 13.32
CA MET A 115 -1.47 -8.34 12.18
C MET A 115 -2.29 -8.35 10.90
N PHE A 116 -3.03 -9.42 10.60
CA PHE A 116 -3.91 -9.49 9.42
C PHE A 116 -4.99 -8.41 9.43
N VAL A 117 -5.63 -8.20 10.58
CA VAL A 117 -6.63 -7.13 10.75
C VAL A 117 -5.97 -5.77 10.55
N GLY A 118 -4.79 -5.54 11.14
CA GLY A 118 -4.03 -4.30 11.01
C GLY A 118 -3.62 -4.00 9.57
N THR A 119 -3.13 -4.98 8.82
CA THR A 119 -2.76 -4.77 7.41
C THR A 119 -3.99 -4.56 6.51
N ALA A 120 -5.10 -5.28 6.77
CA ALA A 120 -6.36 -5.09 6.05
C ALA A 120 -6.97 -3.71 6.31
N LEU A 121 -7.04 -3.29 7.57
CA LEU A 121 -7.53 -1.96 7.96
C LEU A 121 -6.62 -0.85 7.42
N ALA A 122 -5.30 -1.05 7.42
CA ALA A 122 -4.38 -0.09 6.82
C ALA A 122 -4.63 0.05 5.31
N ALA A 123 -4.84 -1.04 4.59
CA ALA A 123 -5.17 -1.00 3.16
C ALA A 123 -6.49 -0.26 2.91
N GLN A 124 -7.53 -0.60 3.67
CA GLN A 124 -8.84 0.06 3.58
C GLN A 124 -8.75 1.55 3.90
N THR A 125 -8.13 1.93 5.02
CA THR A 125 -8.08 3.34 5.46
C THR A 125 -7.14 4.20 4.62
N THR A 126 -6.21 3.60 3.88
CA THR A 126 -5.27 4.32 3.01
C THR A 126 -5.78 4.40 1.56
N HIS A 127 -7.10 4.17 1.33
CA HIS A 127 -7.81 4.20 0.03
C HIS A 127 -7.01 4.85 -1.11
N GLY A 128 -6.56 4.02 -2.06
CA GLY A 128 -6.44 4.44 -3.47
C GLY A 128 -5.36 5.47 -3.86
N GLY A 129 -4.73 6.18 -2.93
CA GLY A 129 -4.00 7.42 -3.28
C GLY A 129 -4.93 8.64 -3.41
N ASP A 130 -6.24 8.47 -3.18
CA ASP A 130 -7.24 9.55 -3.32
C ASP A 130 -7.23 10.53 -2.14
N LEU A 131 -6.68 10.14 -0.97
CA LEU A 131 -6.44 11.06 0.14
C LEU A 131 -5.20 11.96 -0.08
N MET A 132 -4.54 11.87 -1.25
CA MET A 132 -3.48 12.78 -1.68
C MET A 132 -3.69 13.33 -3.10
N GLU A 133 -4.94 13.43 -3.59
CA GLU A 133 -5.22 14.55 -4.47
C GLU A 133 -5.09 15.84 -3.64
N LEU A 134 -3.88 16.39 -3.61
CA LEU A 134 -3.66 17.77 -3.19
C LEU A 134 -4.65 18.63 -3.98
N PRO A 135 -5.57 19.35 -3.33
CA PRO A 135 -6.44 20.31 -4.01
C PRO A 135 -5.54 21.40 -4.59
N GLY A 136 -5.12 21.24 -5.85
CA GLY A 136 -4.09 22.10 -6.43
C GLY A 136 -3.50 21.70 -7.78
N LYS A 137 -3.59 20.43 -8.21
CA LYS A 137 -3.09 20.06 -9.55
C LYS A 137 -4.07 20.32 -10.70
N ASP A 138 -5.38 20.36 -10.44
CA ASP A 138 -6.37 20.69 -11.47
C ASP A 138 -6.38 22.18 -11.84
N HIS A 139 -5.92 23.06 -10.94
CA HIS A 139 -5.87 24.50 -11.20
C HIS A 139 -4.65 24.92 -12.03
N MET A 140 -3.51 24.19 -11.96
CA MET A 140 -2.36 24.51 -12.81
C MET A 140 -2.50 24.00 -14.24
N GLN A 141 -3.20 22.87 -14.47
CA GLN A 141 -3.44 22.38 -15.84
C GLN A 141 -4.47 23.24 -16.59
N LYS A 142 -5.51 23.74 -15.90
CA LYS A 142 -6.46 24.69 -16.52
C LYS A 142 -5.85 26.07 -16.77
N GLN A 143 -4.90 26.52 -15.95
CA GLN A 143 -4.27 27.83 -16.16
C GLN A 143 -3.18 27.80 -17.25
N THR A 144 -2.49 26.67 -17.45
CA THR A 144 -1.52 26.53 -18.55
C THR A 144 -2.21 26.41 -19.92
N GLN A 145 -3.42 25.83 -19.98
CA GLN A 145 -4.20 25.77 -21.23
C GLN A 145 -4.96 27.07 -21.56
N ALA A 146 -5.21 27.94 -20.57
CA ALA A 146 -5.88 29.23 -20.81
C ALA A 146 -4.93 30.30 -21.40
N THR A 147 -3.61 30.17 -21.25
CA THR A 147 -2.63 31.13 -21.80
C THR A 147 -2.05 30.69 -23.15
N GLN A 148 -2.31 29.46 -23.60
CA GLN A 148 -1.80 28.93 -24.87
C GLN A 148 -2.87 28.92 -25.98
N LYS A 149 -3.71 29.96 -26.01
CA LYS A 149 -4.68 30.19 -27.10
C LYS A 149 -4.65 31.64 -27.56
N SER A 150 -3.51 32.09 -28.08
CA SER A 150 -3.43 33.03 -29.20
C SER A 150 -1.98 33.27 -29.64
N PRO A 151 -1.47 32.58 -30.68
CA PRO A 151 -0.67 33.22 -31.70
C PRO A 151 -1.64 33.79 -32.74
N ALA A 152 -1.52 35.09 -33.01
CA ALA A 152 -2.29 35.81 -34.02
C ALA A 152 -2.38 35.00 -35.33
N GLN A 153 -3.62 34.72 -35.73
CA GLN A 153 -3.93 34.13 -37.02
C GLN A 153 -3.56 35.14 -38.12
N PRO A 154 -2.68 34.80 -39.07
CA PRO A 154 -2.41 35.67 -40.22
C PRO A 154 -3.69 35.84 -41.04
N ALA A 155 -4.02 37.08 -41.38
CA ALA A 155 -5.16 37.39 -42.25
C ALA A 155 -4.96 36.71 -43.61
N ASN A 156 -5.90 35.85 -44.00
CA ASN A 156 -5.92 35.28 -45.35
C ASN A 156 -6.22 36.38 -46.38
N PRO A 157 -5.50 36.44 -47.51
CA PRO A 157 -5.76 37.40 -48.57
C PRO A 157 -7.13 37.16 -49.24
N PRO A 158 -7.77 38.22 -49.76
CA PRO A 158 -9.10 38.13 -50.38
C PRO A 158 -9.08 37.25 -51.63
N THR A 159 -10.08 36.38 -51.74
CA THR A 159 -10.32 35.49 -52.87
C THR A 159 -10.68 36.29 -54.13
N PRO A 160 -10.13 35.96 -55.32
CA PRO A 160 -10.50 36.61 -56.57
C PRO A 160 -11.98 36.35 -56.94
N PRO A 161 -12.65 37.29 -57.62
CA PRO A 161 -14.01 37.12 -58.07
C PRO A 161 -14.10 36.03 -59.16
N THR A 162 -15.07 35.13 -58.97
CA THR A 162 -15.37 34.03 -59.89
C THR A 162 -15.95 34.57 -61.22
N PRO A 163 -15.52 34.07 -62.38
CA PRO A 163 -16.06 34.50 -63.67
C PRO A 163 -17.52 34.03 -63.87
N PRO A 164 -18.31 34.77 -64.68
CA PRO A 164 -19.72 34.48 -64.88
C PRO A 164 -19.95 33.18 -65.65
N VAL A 165 -20.88 32.38 -65.14
CA VAL A 165 -21.31 31.09 -65.69
C VAL A 165 -22.17 31.32 -66.95
N PRO A 166 -21.92 30.64 -68.08
CA PRO A 166 -22.78 30.73 -69.27
C PRO A 166 -24.15 30.08 -69.03
N PRO A 167 -25.23 30.60 -69.67
CA PRO A 167 -26.56 30.05 -69.50
C PRO A 167 -26.69 28.65 -70.13
N ALA A 168 -27.36 27.77 -69.39
CA ALA A 168 -27.66 26.40 -69.79
C ALA A 168 -28.55 26.38 -71.04
N GLN A 169 -28.08 25.77 -72.13
CA GLN A 169 -28.90 25.41 -73.27
C GLN A 169 -29.82 24.25 -72.89
N GLY A 170 -31.12 24.52 -72.94
CA GLY A 170 -32.16 23.55 -72.68
C GLY A 170 -32.30 22.53 -73.80
N GLY A 171 -32.56 21.29 -73.37
CA GLY A 171 -33.64 20.44 -73.87
C GLY A 171 -33.57 19.95 -75.32
N GLN A 172 -33.53 18.62 -75.46
CA GLN A 172 -34.40 17.95 -76.43
C GLN A 172 -34.76 16.55 -75.91
N LYS A 173 -36.05 16.37 -75.62
CA LYS A 173 -36.69 15.07 -75.44
C LYS A 173 -36.87 14.43 -76.82
N MET A 174 -36.62 13.14 -76.92
CA MET A 174 -37.29 12.24 -77.86
C MET A 174 -38.08 11.22 -77.05
#